data_AF-A0A967W037-F1
#
_entry.id   AF-A0A967W037-F1
#
_cell.length_a   1.000
_cell.length_b   1.000
_cell.length_c   1.000
_cell.angle_alpha   90.00
_cell.angle_beta   90.00
_cell.angle_gamma   90.00
#
_symmetry.space_group_name_H-M   'P 1'
#
loop_
_entity.id
_entity.type
_entity.pdbx_description
1 polymer ?
#
loop_
_entity_poly.entity_id
_entity_poly.type
_entity_poly.pdbx_seq_one_letter_code
_entity_poly.pdbx_strand_id
1 'polypeptide(L)'
;AFTWNGVAYSGNLAIHYQNNYLCAVNLLPIESYLRGVVPFEIPTGQEEYREAVYAQTIAARTYSLYRIEHPSNQLFHVYADVRDQVYNGLKKTTDLADEAIEKTLGMVLLDKEEPAFAQYHSTCGGVLQDTLPNLRRDWMIESQYNCV
;
A
#
# COMPACT_ATOMS: atom_id res chain seq x y z
N ALA A 1 9.53 -12.43 -13.24
CA ALA A 1 9.30 -13.05 -11.93
C ALA A 1 10.57 -13.77 -11.50
N PHE A 2 10.87 -13.78 -10.20
CA PHE A 2 12.01 -14.48 -9.62
C PHE A 2 11.63 -15.07 -8.25
N THR A 3 12.46 -15.96 -7.71
CA THR A 3 12.22 -16.57 -6.40
C THR A 3 13.34 -16.20 -5.45
N TRP A 4 12.99 -15.81 -4.23
CA TRP A 4 13.93 -15.51 -3.16
C TRP A 4 13.44 -16.13 -1.86
N ASN A 5 14.30 -16.88 -1.16
CA ASN A 5 13.96 -17.62 0.07
C ASN A 5 12.68 -18.47 -0.03
N GLY A 6 12.46 -19.11 -1.19
CA GLY A 6 11.27 -19.94 -1.43
C GLY A 6 9.98 -19.15 -1.72
N VAL A 7 10.03 -17.82 -1.75
CA VAL A 7 8.89 -16.95 -2.08
C VAL A 7 9.03 -16.45 -3.52
N ALA A 8 7.95 -16.53 -4.29
CA ALA A 8 7.88 -15.98 -5.64
C ALA A 8 7.62 -14.46 -5.58
N TYR A 9 8.33 -13.71 -6.43
CA TYR A 9 8.18 -12.27 -6.60
C TYR A 9 7.84 -11.97 -8.07
N SER A 10 6.80 -11.16 -8.28
CA SER A 10 6.49 -10.58 -9.58
C SER A 10 7.55 -9.56 -9.99
N GLY A 11 7.69 -9.33 -11.30
CA GLY A 11 8.64 -8.36 -11.82
C GLY A 11 10.09 -8.86 -11.85
N ASN A 12 11.02 -7.91 -11.70
CA ASN A 12 12.46 -8.11 -11.92
C ASN A 12 13.24 -7.66 -10.68
N LEU A 13 14.31 -8.38 -10.36
CA LEU A 13 15.25 -7.96 -9.32
C LEU A 13 16.31 -7.04 -9.92
N ALA A 14 16.41 -5.81 -9.40
CA ALA A 14 17.52 -4.91 -9.63
C ALA A 14 18.46 -4.92 -8.42
N ILE A 15 19.76 -4.95 -8.68
CA ILE A 15 20.79 -4.90 -7.64
C ILE A 15 21.63 -3.65 -7.89
N HIS A 16 21.64 -2.76 -6.92
CA HIS A 16 22.45 -1.55 -6.92
C HIS A 16 23.59 -1.72 -5.93
N TYR A 17 24.81 -1.44 -6.36
CA TYR A 17 25.98 -1.40 -5.49
C TYR A 17 26.42 0.05 -5.33
N GLN A 18 26.37 0.57 -4.10
CA GLN A 18 26.76 1.94 -3.80
C GLN A 18 27.29 2.06 -2.38
N ASN A 19 28.34 2.86 -2.17
CA ASN A 19 28.94 3.11 -0.86
C ASN A 19 29.31 1.82 -0.09
N ASN A 20 29.74 0.79 -0.80
CA ASN A 20 30.06 -0.53 -0.25
C ASN A 20 28.85 -1.32 0.31
N TYR A 21 27.63 -0.92 -0.03
CA TYR A 21 26.39 -1.64 0.27
C TYR A 21 25.74 -2.15 -1.01
N LEU A 22 25.06 -3.30 -0.89
CA LEU A 22 24.18 -3.84 -1.93
C LEU A 22 22.73 -3.51 -1.55
N CYS A 23 22.00 -2.90 -2.47
CA CYS A 23 20.58 -2.65 -2.38
C CYS A 23 19.86 -3.53 -3.41
N ALA A 24 18.97 -4.40 -2.94
CA ALA A 24 18.11 -5.22 -3.76
C ALA A 24 16.75 -4.53 -3.89
N VAL A 25 16.33 -4.23 -5.10
CA VAL A 25 15.07 -3.54 -5.42
C VAL A 25 14.22 -4.45 -6.30
N ASN A 26 12.97 -4.69 -5.90
CA ASN A 26 12.01 -5.37 -6.77
C ASN A 26 11.33 -4.34 -7.69
N LEU A 27 11.53 -4.46 -8.99
CA LEU A 27 10.92 -3.61 -10.02
C LEU A 27 9.71 -4.31 -10.63
N LEU A 28 8.52 -3.74 -10.44
CA LEU A 28 7.26 -4.32 -10.88
C LEU A 28 6.17 -3.25 -11.08
N PRO A 29 5.14 -3.54 -11.91
CA PRO A 29 3.96 -2.68 -12.02
C PRO A 29 3.19 -2.60 -10.70
N ILE A 30 2.55 -1.46 -10.44
CA ILE A 30 1.82 -1.19 -9.19
C ILE A 30 0.76 -2.24 -8.87
N GLU A 31 -0.01 -2.70 -9.85
CA GLU A 31 -1.03 -3.73 -9.62
C GLU A 31 -0.42 -5.07 -9.20
N SER A 32 0.76 -5.41 -9.73
CA SER A 32 1.50 -6.60 -9.29
C SER A 32 2.10 -6.43 -7.89
N TYR A 33 2.43 -5.20 -7.50
CA TYR A 33 2.87 -4.87 -6.16
C TYR A 33 1.73 -5.02 -5.15
N LEU A 34 0.54 -4.51 -5.46
CA LEU A 34 -0.65 -4.61 -4.60
C LEU A 34 -1.03 -6.06 -4.27
N ARG A 35 -0.85 -7.00 -5.21
CA ARG A 35 -1.07 -8.44 -4.94
C ARG A 35 -0.21 -8.98 -3.80
N GLY A 36 0.96 -8.39 -3.56
CA GLY A 36 1.86 -8.73 -2.46
C GLY A 36 1.76 -7.84 -1.23
N VAL A 37 0.88 -6.83 -1.25
CA VAL A 37 0.62 -5.91 -0.13
C VAL A 37 -0.73 -6.19 0.50
N VAL A 38 -1.81 -6.15 -0.29
CA VAL A 38 -3.20 -6.17 0.22
C VAL A 38 -3.47 -7.37 1.16
N PRO A 39 -3.07 -8.61 0.83
CA PRO A 39 -3.31 -9.75 1.73
C PRO A 39 -2.53 -9.71 3.05
N PHE A 40 -1.50 -8.87 3.15
CA PHE A 40 -0.66 -8.70 4.34
C PHE A 40 -1.08 -7.53 5.22
N GLU A 41 -1.79 -6.55 4.65
CA GLU A 41 -2.24 -5.35 5.37
C GLU A 41 -3.64 -5.51 5.98
N ILE A 42 -4.52 -6.30 5.34
CA ILE A 42 -5.89 -6.50 5.79
C ILE A 42 -6.31 -7.98 5.67
N PRO A 43 -7.22 -8.49 6.52
CA PRO A 43 -7.80 -9.81 6.33
C PRO A 43 -8.53 -9.92 4.98
N THR A 44 -8.09 -10.84 4.13
CA THR A 44 -8.68 -11.10 2.81
C THR A 44 -9.28 -12.51 2.67
N GLY A 45 -9.42 -13.23 3.79
CA GLY A 45 -9.89 -14.62 3.79
C GLY A 45 -11.41 -14.79 3.97
N GLN A 46 -12.14 -13.71 4.23
CA GLN A 46 -13.59 -13.74 4.46
C GLN A 46 -14.28 -12.63 3.70
N GLU A 47 -15.44 -12.97 3.13
CA GLU A 47 -16.22 -12.12 2.23
C GLU A 47 -16.80 -10.87 2.91
N GLU A 48 -17.07 -10.96 4.21
CA GLU A 48 -17.55 -9.84 5.02
C GLU A 48 -16.60 -8.62 5.01
N TYR A 49 -15.31 -8.81 4.71
CA TYR A 49 -14.34 -7.73 4.61
C TYR A 49 -14.27 -7.08 3.22
N ARG A 50 -15.10 -7.49 2.24
CA ARG A 50 -15.00 -7.06 0.83
C ARG A 50 -14.79 -5.56 0.66
N GLU A 51 -15.70 -4.74 1.17
CA GLU A 51 -15.62 -3.28 0.99
C GLU A 51 -14.38 -2.69 1.68
N ALA A 52 -13.96 -3.26 2.82
CA ALA A 52 -12.75 -2.86 3.52
C ALA A 52 -11.49 -3.23 2.70
N VAL A 53 -11.47 -4.40 2.06
CA VAL A 53 -10.38 -4.81 1.16
C VAL A 53 -10.32 -3.91 -0.07
N TYR A 54 -11.46 -3.46 -0.60
CA TYR A 54 -11.51 -2.52 -1.74
C TYR A 54 -10.97 -1.15 -1.33
N ALA A 55 -11.42 -0.62 -0.20
CA ALA A 55 -10.92 0.64 0.36
C ALA A 55 -9.41 0.56 0.63
N GLN A 56 -8.94 -0.53 1.24
CA GLN A 56 -7.52 -0.78 1.50
C GLN A 56 -6.71 -0.84 0.20
N THR A 57 -7.25 -1.45 -0.85
CA THR A 57 -6.58 -1.55 -2.16
C THR A 57 -6.41 -0.17 -2.79
N ILE A 58 -7.44 0.68 -2.75
CA ILE A 58 -7.38 2.06 -3.22
C ILE A 58 -6.39 2.88 -2.39
N ALA A 59 -6.43 2.76 -1.06
CA ALA A 59 -5.51 3.46 -0.16
C ALA A 59 -4.05 3.04 -0.43
N ALA A 60 -3.80 1.73 -0.54
CA ALA A 60 -2.46 1.21 -0.80
C ALA A 60 -1.90 1.67 -2.16
N ARG A 61 -2.75 1.69 -3.19
CA ARG A 61 -2.41 2.21 -4.53
C ARG A 61 -2.07 3.70 -4.47
N THR A 62 -2.93 4.48 -3.82
CA THR A 62 -2.77 5.92 -3.68
C THR A 62 -1.46 6.24 -2.96
N TYR A 63 -1.21 5.58 -1.83
CA TYR A 63 0.03 5.75 -1.08
C TYR A 63 1.27 5.41 -1.93
N SER A 64 1.23 4.31 -2.69
CA SER A 64 2.34 3.93 -3.57
C SER A 64 2.63 4.99 -4.63
N LEU A 65 1.59 5.60 -5.22
CA LEU A 65 1.75 6.69 -6.17
C LEU A 65 2.29 7.96 -5.52
N TYR A 66 1.78 8.33 -4.34
CA TYR A 66 2.31 9.44 -3.56
C TYR A 66 3.82 9.26 -3.30
N ARG A 67 4.27 8.04 -2.98
CA ARG A 67 5.70 7.73 -2.73
C ARG A 67 6.55 7.70 -3.99
N ILE A 68 5.97 7.43 -5.15
CA ILE A 68 6.67 7.59 -6.44
C ILE A 68 6.93 9.07 -6.71
N GLU A 69 5.97 9.95 -6.41
CA GLU A 69 6.12 11.41 -6.58
C GLU A 69 6.95 12.05 -5.47
N HIS A 70 6.92 11.48 -4.27
CA HIS A 70 7.62 11.96 -3.07
C HIS A 70 8.56 10.89 -2.48
N PRO A 71 9.60 10.48 -3.23
CA PRO A 71 10.46 9.38 -2.82
C PRO A 71 11.36 9.80 -1.64
N SER A 72 11.57 8.88 -0.69
CA SER A 72 12.49 9.09 0.43
C SER A 72 13.96 8.97 0.05
N ASN A 73 14.26 8.38 -1.10
CA ASN A 73 15.60 8.15 -1.62
C ASN A 73 15.58 7.99 -3.15
N GLN A 74 16.76 7.92 -3.77
CA GLN A 74 16.89 7.89 -5.24
C GLN A 74 16.83 6.49 -5.87
N LEU A 75 16.87 5.42 -5.07
CA LEU A 75 17.00 4.04 -5.57
C LEU A 75 15.66 3.32 -5.70
N PHE A 76 14.71 3.59 -4.80
CA PHE A 76 13.40 2.95 -4.77
C PHE A 76 12.35 3.87 -4.16
N HIS A 77 11.08 3.61 -4.49
CA HIS A 77 9.95 4.44 -4.07
C HIS A 77 9.40 4.04 -2.70
N VAL A 78 9.34 2.73 -2.40
CA VAL A 78 8.73 2.18 -1.17
C VAL A 78 9.59 1.09 -0.53
N TYR A 79 9.65 1.08 0.79
CA TYR A 79 10.15 0.00 1.63
C TYR A 79 9.13 -1.15 1.67
N ALA A 80 9.62 -2.38 1.82
CA ALA A 80 8.79 -3.58 1.89
C ALA A 80 8.31 -3.93 3.32
N ASP A 81 8.49 -3.03 4.28
CA ASP A 81 8.13 -3.21 5.68
C ASP A 81 7.28 -2.04 6.20
N VAL A 82 7.03 -2.04 7.51
CA VAL A 82 6.15 -1.08 8.22
C VAL A 82 6.53 0.40 8.07
N ARG A 83 7.69 0.73 7.47
CA ARG A 83 8.03 2.12 7.14
C ARG A 83 7.17 2.69 6.02
N ASP A 84 6.71 1.84 5.10
CA ASP A 84 5.79 2.21 4.03
C ASP A 84 4.61 1.22 4.02
N GLN A 85 4.80 0.01 3.48
CA GLN A 85 3.77 -1.03 3.42
C GLN A 85 4.39 -2.43 3.50
N VAL A 86 3.69 -3.37 4.10
CA VAL A 86 4.17 -4.76 4.22
C VAL A 86 4.07 -5.45 2.87
N TYR A 87 5.21 -5.67 2.21
CA TYR A 87 5.30 -6.36 0.93
C TYR A 87 6.09 -7.67 1.04
N ASN A 88 5.42 -8.79 0.80
CA ASN A 88 6.00 -10.13 0.94
C ASN A 88 5.91 -10.98 -0.34
N GLY A 89 6.01 -10.33 -1.50
CA GLY A 89 5.89 -11.02 -2.79
C GLY A 89 4.55 -11.73 -2.93
N LEU A 90 4.53 -12.88 -3.59
CA LEU A 90 3.33 -13.70 -3.79
C LEU A 90 3.21 -14.82 -2.73
N LYS A 91 3.77 -14.61 -1.53
CA LYS A 91 3.71 -15.61 -0.45
C LYS A 91 2.26 -15.88 -0.01
N LYS A 92 1.39 -14.87 -0.08
CA LYS A 92 -0.05 -14.97 0.17
C LYS A 92 -0.75 -14.19 -0.93
N THR A 93 -1.60 -14.88 -1.68
CA THR A 93 -2.54 -14.29 -2.62
C THR A 93 -3.92 -14.85 -2.30
N THR A 94 -4.96 -14.05 -2.50
CA THR A 94 -6.34 -14.43 -2.20
C THR A 94 -7.25 -13.89 -3.28
N ASP A 95 -8.27 -14.65 -3.67
CA ASP A 95 -9.23 -14.27 -4.72
C ASP A 95 -9.87 -12.91 -4.43
N LEU A 96 -10.23 -12.63 -3.17
CA LEU A 96 -10.80 -11.34 -2.77
C LEU A 96 -9.84 -10.16 -2.99
N ALA A 97 -8.52 -10.38 -2.83
CA ALA A 97 -7.53 -9.33 -3.07
C ALA A 97 -7.33 -9.12 -4.58
N ASP A 98 -7.24 -10.20 -5.35
CA ASP A 98 -7.11 -10.12 -6.81
C ASP A 98 -8.38 -9.48 -7.43
N GLU A 99 -9.57 -9.80 -6.92
CA GLU A 99 -10.83 -9.16 -7.29
C GLU A 99 -10.84 -7.66 -6.94
N ALA A 100 -10.46 -7.29 -5.71
CA ALA A 100 -10.40 -5.89 -5.29
C ALA A 100 -9.45 -5.06 -6.15
N ILE A 101 -8.29 -5.64 -6.50
CA ILE A 101 -7.29 -5.02 -7.39
C ILE A 101 -7.89 -4.79 -8.78
N GLU A 102 -8.57 -5.78 -9.36
CA GLU A 102 -9.20 -5.66 -10.67
C GLU A 102 -10.37 -4.66 -10.66
N LYS A 103 -11.27 -4.74 -9.67
CA LYS A 103 -12.47 -3.90 -9.61
C LYS A 103 -12.17 -2.43 -9.29
N THR A 104 -11.04 -2.16 -8.63
CA THR A 104 -10.60 -0.81 -8.29
C THR A 104 -9.46 -0.31 -9.19
N LEU A 105 -9.26 -0.93 -10.36
CA LEU A 105 -8.17 -0.60 -11.27
C LEU A 105 -8.13 0.90 -11.57
N GLY A 106 -6.99 1.53 -11.28
CA GLY A 106 -6.78 2.97 -11.49
C GLY A 106 -7.54 3.89 -10.54
N MET A 107 -8.34 3.37 -9.61
CA MET A 107 -8.99 4.19 -8.58
C MET A 107 -7.99 4.59 -7.51
N VAL A 108 -7.94 5.89 -7.24
CA VAL A 108 -7.02 6.54 -6.30
C VAL A 108 -7.74 7.67 -5.56
N LEU A 109 -7.26 8.03 -4.38
CA LEU A 109 -7.70 9.22 -3.65
C LEU A 109 -6.81 10.40 -4.07
N LEU A 110 -7.42 11.52 -4.45
CA LEU A 110 -6.68 12.73 -4.82
C LEU A 110 -6.85 13.80 -3.76
N ASP A 111 -5.76 14.47 -3.40
CA ASP A 111 -5.79 15.79 -2.78
C ASP A 111 -5.51 16.82 -3.89
N LYS A 112 -6.57 17.52 -4.30
CA LYS A 112 -6.60 18.34 -5.53
C LYS A 112 -6.31 17.48 -6.77
N GLU A 113 -5.13 17.62 -7.36
CA GLU A 113 -4.71 16.95 -8.59
C GLU A 113 -3.57 15.94 -8.35
N GLU A 114 -3.15 15.77 -7.09
CA GLU A 114 -2.05 14.88 -6.70
C GLU A 114 -2.59 13.70 -5.86
N PRO A 115 -1.97 12.50 -5.92
CA PRO A 115 -2.31 11.40 -5.04
C PRO A 115 -2.24 11.82 -3.56
N ALA A 116 -3.31 11.57 -2.81
CA ALA A 116 -3.34 11.92 -1.39
C ALA A 116 -2.33 11.07 -0.59
N PHE A 117 -1.81 11.62 0.52
CA PHE A 117 -0.98 10.85 1.46
C PHE A 117 -1.83 9.89 2.32
N ALA A 118 -2.26 8.78 1.71
CA ALA A 118 -3.24 7.83 2.25
C ALA A 118 -2.62 6.83 3.25
N GLN A 119 -2.22 7.32 4.43
CA GLN A 119 -1.76 6.47 5.53
C GLN A 119 -2.92 5.68 6.16
N TYR A 120 -2.63 4.45 6.59
CA TYR A 120 -3.55 3.57 7.29
C TYR A 120 -2.83 2.85 8.45
N HIS A 121 -3.60 2.35 9.41
CA HIS A 121 -3.07 1.62 10.57
C HIS A 121 -4.11 0.62 11.09
N SER A 122 -3.66 -0.38 11.84
CA SER A 122 -4.49 -1.51 12.28
C SER A 122 -5.65 -1.12 13.21
N THR A 123 -5.39 -0.32 14.25
CA THR A 123 -6.42 0.06 15.23
C THR A 123 -6.09 1.42 15.86
N CYS A 124 -7.06 2.33 15.87
CA CYS A 124 -6.95 3.62 16.56
C CYS A 124 -7.42 3.49 18.02
N GLY A 125 -6.98 4.40 18.89
CA GLY A 125 -7.45 4.49 20.29
C GLY A 125 -8.84 5.13 20.44
N GLY A 126 -9.69 5.11 19.40
CA GLY A 126 -11.01 5.75 19.36
C GLY A 126 -11.06 7.11 18.66
N VAL A 127 -9.91 7.73 18.41
CA VAL A 127 -9.79 8.96 17.60
C VAL A 127 -8.56 8.80 16.70
N LEU A 128 -8.67 9.24 15.45
CA LEU A 128 -7.54 9.28 14.53
C LEU A 128 -6.55 10.36 14.97
N GLN A 129 -5.26 10.06 14.88
CA GLN A 129 -4.24 11.06 15.18
C GLN A 129 -4.29 12.15 14.10
N ASP A 130 -4.55 13.39 14.53
CA ASP A 130 -4.42 14.55 13.67
C ASP A 130 -2.94 14.73 13.34
N THR A 131 -2.58 14.41 12.10
CA THR A 131 -1.24 14.58 11.59
C THR A 131 -1.25 15.76 10.62
N LEU A 132 -0.88 16.93 11.17
CA LEU A 132 -0.42 18.19 10.53
C LEU A 132 -1.43 19.36 10.51
N PRO A 133 -1.02 20.59 10.91
CA PRO A 133 -1.88 21.78 10.98
C PRO A 133 -2.41 22.31 9.63
N ASN A 134 -2.07 21.66 8.50
CA ASN A 134 -2.36 22.14 7.14
C ASN A 134 -3.08 21.11 6.25
N LEU A 135 -3.40 19.91 6.73
CA LEU A 135 -4.31 19.02 6.02
C LEU A 135 -5.73 19.45 6.36
N ARG A 136 -6.40 20.09 5.39
CA ARG A 136 -7.81 20.46 5.54
C ARG A 136 -8.64 19.20 5.77
N ARG A 137 -9.62 19.29 6.66
CA ARG A 137 -10.57 18.23 7.05
C ARG A 137 -11.45 17.69 5.92
N ASP A 138 -11.26 18.16 4.69
CA ASP A 138 -12.21 18.02 3.59
C ASP A 138 -12.30 16.57 3.05
N TRP A 139 -11.37 15.67 3.42
CA TRP A 139 -11.31 14.29 2.95
C TRP A 139 -11.60 13.22 4.02
N MET A 140 -11.59 13.58 5.30
CA MET A 140 -12.03 12.63 6.34
C MET A 140 -13.55 12.55 6.29
N ILE A 141 -14.06 11.35 6.04
CA ILE A 141 -15.46 11.04 6.34
C ILE A 141 -15.59 11.17 7.86
N GLU A 142 -16.01 12.35 8.34
CA GLU A 142 -16.57 12.53 9.68
C GLU A 142 -17.86 11.70 9.74
N SER A 143 -17.68 10.40 9.97
CA SER A 143 -18.72 9.58 10.55
C SER A 143 -18.95 10.13 11.95
N GLN A 144 -20.07 10.84 12.15
CA GLN A 144 -20.59 11.25 13.45
C GLN A 144 -21.02 10.06 14.34
N TYR A 145 -20.32 8.93 14.25
CA TYR A 145 -20.52 7.81 15.13
C TYR A 145 -19.38 7.79 16.14
N ASN A 146 -19.68 8.30 17.33
CA ASN A 146 -18.96 7.96 18.55
C ASN A 146 -18.86 6.43 18.63
N CYS A 147 -17.68 5.87 18.39
CA CYS A 147 -17.42 4.48 18.72
C CYS A 147 -17.10 4.40 20.22
N VAL A 148 -17.93 3.65 20.94
CA VAL A 148 -17.67 3.16 22.30
C VAL A 148 -16.77 1.94 22.21
#